data_AF-E4Z0J4-F1
#
_entry.id   AF-E4Z0J4-F1
#
_cell.length_a   1.000
_cell.length_b   1.000
_cell.length_c   1.000
_cell.angle_alpha   90.00
_cell.angle_beta   90.00
_cell.angle_gamma   90.00
#
_symmetry.space_group_name_H-M   'P 1'
#
loop_
_entity.id
_entity.type
_entity.pdbx_description
1 polymer ?
#
loop_
_entity_poly.entity_id
_entity_poly.type
_entity_poly.pdbx_seq_one_letter_code
_entity_poly.pdbx_strand_id
1 'polypeptide(L)'
;MPEKCCTSRPGYRSKCPETSPSGCELVGCCWDSTRSECYRRDYKCSTITYAPAPTMSPSTTKLPVTRYIPKTLAPQVQAEWFLWSGWHECNCEVRKQERFRGCNRGMPGQGRCIGKNYMFKPCEDVDLKRVCSPSKWANWEEWGSCSTSCGEGQKTRYRSCSETEECEGPAKEIAKCFSESCPAWSAWSKYGPCSATCSVGMKTRTRICKNGECAGKTQETIPCDSGIICATWSDWASWEQCSVSCGPGTTMRSRICGGDAEKCEGNSIQQKICLRKWPPIILKN
;
A
#
# COMPACT_ATOMS: atom_id res chain seq x y z
N MET A 1 -14.43 12.95 -14.05
CA MET A 1 -13.30 13.79 -13.59
C MET A 1 -12.47 14.14 -14.82
N PRO A 2 -12.02 15.40 -15.01
CA PRO A 2 -11.45 15.82 -16.27
C PRO A 2 -10.08 15.17 -16.49
N GLU A 3 -9.92 14.55 -17.66
CA GLU A 3 -8.65 14.02 -18.16
C GLU A 3 -7.62 15.16 -18.18
N LYS A 4 -6.54 15.03 -17.41
CA LYS A 4 -5.46 16.02 -17.41
C LYS A 4 -4.38 15.58 -18.39
N CYS A 5 -4.03 16.45 -19.34
CA CYS A 5 -2.98 16.20 -20.32
C CYS A 5 -1.63 15.91 -19.63
N CYS A 6 -0.90 14.87 -20.07
CA CYS A 6 0.38 14.47 -19.48
C CYS A 6 1.50 15.52 -19.64
N THR A 7 1.30 16.52 -20.51
CA THR A 7 2.28 17.56 -20.81
C THR A 7 2.59 18.50 -19.64
N SER A 8 1.75 18.52 -18.59
CA SER A 8 1.90 19.41 -17.43
C SER A 8 2.54 18.78 -16.19
N ARG A 9 3.08 17.54 -16.26
CA ARG A 9 3.79 16.88 -15.15
C ARG A 9 5.23 16.49 -15.53
N PRO A 10 6.27 17.09 -14.92
CA PRO A 10 7.67 16.73 -15.17
C PRO A 10 7.93 15.27 -14.78
N GLY A 11 8.55 14.48 -15.67
CA GLY A 11 8.92 13.07 -15.44
C GLY A 11 8.06 12.00 -16.14
N TYR A 12 6.86 12.36 -16.65
CA TYR A 12 5.95 11.41 -17.32
C TYR A 12 5.97 11.49 -18.86
N ARG A 13 6.72 12.45 -19.43
CA ARG A 13 6.87 12.64 -20.88
C ARG A 13 7.59 11.48 -21.57
N SER A 14 8.51 10.82 -20.87
CA SER A 14 9.36 9.73 -21.41
C SER A 14 8.64 8.39 -21.57
N LYS A 15 7.39 8.28 -21.11
CA LYS A 15 6.59 7.04 -21.24
C LYS A 15 5.56 7.07 -22.37
N CYS A 16 5.49 8.15 -23.17
CA CYS A 16 4.67 8.16 -24.38
C CYS A 16 5.40 7.37 -25.48
N PRO A 17 4.77 6.36 -26.10
CA PRO A 17 5.44 5.60 -27.15
C PRO A 17 5.68 6.51 -28.36
N GLU A 18 6.85 6.40 -29.01
CA GLU A 18 7.34 7.36 -30.03
C GLU A 18 6.88 7.08 -31.48
N THR A 19 6.33 5.90 -31.75
CA THR A 19 5.95 5.48 -33.11
C THR A 19 4.61 6.09 -33.59
N SER A 20 4.64 7.09 -34.47
CA SER A 20 3.44 7.58 -35.17
C SER A 20 3.18 6.80 -36.48
N PRO A 21 1.90 6.69 -36.92
CA PRO A 21 1.59 6.29 -38.29
C PRO A 21 2.17 7.29 -39.30
N SER A 22 2.59 6.81 -40.48
CA SER A 22 3.15 7.65 -41.54
C SER A 22 2.18 8.76 -41.96
N GLY A 23 2.63 10.02 -41.84
CA GLY A 23 1.83 11.22 -42.21
C GLY A 23 1.04 11.86 -41.07
N CYS A 24 1.24 11.46 -39.82
CA CYS A 24 0.53 12.00 -38.66
C CYS A 24 1.50 12.54 -37.60
N GLU A 25 1.24 13.76 -37.11
CA GLU A 25 1.95 14.37 -35.97
C GLU A 25 1.20 14.13 -34.65
N LEU A 26 1.94 13.83 -33.58
CA LEU A 26 1.39 13.58 -32.25
C LEU A 26 0.93 14.90 -31.61
N VAL A 27 -0.33 14.97 -31.19
CA VAL A 27 -0.92 16.21 -30.62
C VAL A 27 -1.07 16.13 -29.09
N GLY A 28 -1.18 14.93 -28.50
CA GLY A 28 -1.19 14.79 -27.04
C GLY A 28 -1.25 13.35 -26.48
N CYS A 29 -0.86 13.20 -25.22
CA CYS A 29 -1.00 11.97 -24.41
C CYS A 29 -1.86 12.24 -23.17
N CYS A 30 -2.66 11.25 -22.75
CA CYS A 30 -3.49 11.29 -21.53
C CYS A 30 -3.10 10.21 -20.52
N TRP A 31 -3.31 10.51 -19.23
CA TRP A 31 -3.02 9.62 -18.09
C TRP A 31 -4.29 8.91 -17.63
N ASP A 32 -4.25 7.58 -17.56
CA ASP A 32 -5.31 6.79 -16.94
C ASP A 32 -5.01 6.52 -15.45
N SER A 33 -5.82 7.07 -14.54
CA SER A 33 -5.66 6.80 -13.11
C SER A 33 -6.10 5.39 -12.69
N THR A 34 -6.91 4.70 -13.49
CA THR A 34 -7.37 3.33 -13.20
C THR A 34 -6.37 2.27 -13.62
N ARG A 35 -5.61 2.54 -14.70
CA ARG A 35 -4.59 1.63 -15.23
C ARG A 35 -3.17 2.01 -14.86
N SER A 36 -2.95 3.20 -14.27
CA SER A 36 -1.62 3.75 -13.98
C SER A 36 -0.70 3.84 -15.21
N GLU A 37 -1.30 4.06 -16.38
CA GLU A 37 -0.62 4.04 -17.67
C GLU A 37 -0.94 5.27 -18.52
N CYS A 38 0.03 5.72 -19.31
CA CYS A 38 -0.16 6.74 -20.34
C CYS A 38 -0.61 6.07 -21.63
N TYR A 39 -1.70 6.53 -22.24
CA TYR A 39 -2.13 6.05 -23.55
C TYR A 39 -2.34 7.20 -24.55
N ARG A 40 -2.14 6.91 -25.84
CA ARG A 40 -2.24 7.88 -26.94
C ARG A 40 -3.71 8.11 -27.30
N ARG A 41 -4.09 9.34 -27.61
CA ARG A 41 -5.42 9.62 -28.21
C ARG A 41 -5.36 10.40 -29.52
N ASP A 42 -4.58 11.48 -29.59
CA ASP A 42 -4.78 12.46 -30.66
C ASP A 42 -3.58 12.58 -31.60
N TYR A 43 -3.80 12.21 -32.86
CA TYR A 43 -2.93 12.52 -33.98
C TYR A 43 -3.58 13.60 -34.85
N LYS A 44 -2.82 14.62 -35.26
CA LYS A 44 -3.19 15.47 -36.39
C LYS A 44 -2.55 14.85 -37.62
N CYS A 45 -3.36 14.17 -38.40
CA CYS A 45 -2.96 13.73 -39.73
C CYS A 45 -3.26 14.87 -40.72
N SER A 46 -2.30 15.18 -41.58
CA SER A 46 -2.54 16.16 -42.66
C SER A 46 -3.61 15.60 -43.58
N THR A 47 -4.75 16.29 -43.65
CA THR A 47 -5.86 15.94 -44.55
C THR A 47 -5.37 16.00 -45.98
N ILE A 48 -5.24 14.85 -46.63
CA ILE A 48 -5.18 14.80 -48.10
C ILE A 48 -6.57 15.22 -48.58
N THR A 49 -6.68 16.46 -49.03
CA THR A 49 -7.84 17.00 -49.73
C THR A 49 -8.06 16.22 -51.01
N TYR A 50 -9.00 15.27 -51.00
CA TYR A 50 -9.64 14.83 -52.23
C TYR A 50 -10.67 15.89 -52.62
N ALA A 51 -10.41 16.59 -53.72
CA ALA A 51 -11.40 17.47 -54.34
C ALA A 51 -12.62 16.64 -54.79
N PRO A 52 -13.85 17.12 -54.60
CA PRO A 52 -15.06 16.40 -54.96
C PRO A 52 -15.24 16.34 -56.48
N ALA A 53 -15.69 15.19 -56.99
CA ALA A 53 -16.11 15.04 -58.36
C ALA A 53 -17.43 15.81 -58.61
N PRO A 54 -17.53 16.65 -59.66
CA PRO A 54 -18.77 17.33 -59.99
C PRO A 54 -19.72 16.37 -60.71
N THR A 55 -20.98 16.38 -60.27
CA THR A 55 -22.14 15.81 -60.96
C THR A 55 -22.57 16.73 -62.10
N MET A 56 -22.77 16.18 -63.30
CA MET A 56 -23.50 16.87 -64.37
C MET A 56 -24.64 16.00 -64.90
N SER A 57 -25.83 16.60 -64.95
CA SER A 57 -26.99 16.22 -65.75
C SER A 57 -27.17 17.23 -66.90
N PRO A 58 -27.98 16.93 -67.94
CA PRO A 58 -27.67 17.28 -69.32
C PRO A 58 -28.23 18.64 -69.77
N SER A 59 -27.52 19.33 -70.65
CA SER A 59 -28.13 20.32 -71.54
C SER A 59 -27.46 20.33 -72.91
N THR A 60 -28.32 20.38 -73.92
CA THR A 60 -28.08 20.45 -75.35
C THR A 60 -27.38 21.73 -75.77
N THR A 61 -26.57 21.68 -76.85
CA THR A 61 -26.73 22.47 -78.10
C THR A 61 -25.46 22.43 -78.99
N LYS A 62 -25.66 21.90 -80.20
CA LYS A 62 -25.03 22.09 -81.53
C LYS A 62 -23.52 22.37 -81.75
N LEU A 63 -22.97 21.57 -82.67
CA LEU A 63 -21.67 21.61 -83.39
C LEU A 63 -21.46 22.90 -84.22
N PRO A 64 -20.19 23.24 -84.59
CA PRO A 64 -19.63 22.80 -85.88
C PRO A 64 -18.14 22.37 -85.82
N VAL A 65 -17.79 21.22 -86.43
CA VAL A 65 -17.08 21.03 -87.72
C VAL A 65 -15.53 20.95 -87.63
N THR A 66 -15.10 19.68 -87.67
CA THR A 66 -13.89 19.09 -88.28
C THR A 66 -12.48 19.60 -87.94
N ARG A 67 -11.75 18.75 -87.19
CA ARG A 67 -10.47 18.18 -87.67
C ARG A 67 -10.41 16.70 -87.28
N TYR A 68 -10.14 15.86 -88.28
CA TYR A 68 -9.98 14.42 -88.14
C TYR A 68 -8.61 14.17 -87.50
N ILE A 69 -8.58 13.80 -86.22
CA ILE A 69 -7.39 13.24 -85.56
C ILE A 69 -7.70 11.74 -85.42
N PRO A 70 -6.86 10.83 -85.95
CA PRO A 70 -7.12 9.41 -85.80
C PRO A 70 -7.15 9.07 -84.32
N LYS A 71 -8.23 8.43 -83.86
CA LYS A 71 -8.28 7.76 -82.56
C LYS A 71 -7.15 6.74 -82.53
N THR A 72 -6.02 7.11 -81.95
CA THR A 72 -5.11 6.13 -81.39
C THR A 72 -5.92 5.37 -80.35
N LEU A 73 -6.05 4.05 -80.54
CA LEU A 73 -6.60 3.17 -79.52
C LEU A 73 -5.89 3.49 -78.21
N ALA A 74 -6.64 3.86 -77.17
CA ALA A 74 -6.10 3.90 -75.82
C ALA A 74 -5.43 2.55 -75.55
N PRO A 75 -4.18 2.50 -75.05
CA PRO A 75 -3.51 1.25 -74.79
C PRO A 75 -4.36 0.47 -73.79
N GLN A 76 -4.71 -0.75 -74.16
CA GLN A 76 -5.36 -1.73 -73.28
C GLN A 76 -4.37 -2.04 -72.15
N VAL A 77 -4.32 -1.21 -71.11
CA VAL A 77 -3.51 -1.52 -69.92
C VAL A 77 -4.19 -2.72 -69.25
N GLN A 78 -3.58 -3.87 -69.46
CA GLN A 78 -4.03 -5.15 -68.94
C GLN A 78 -4.08 -5.10 -67.41
N ALA A 79 -5.06 -5.75 -66.80
CA ALA A 79 -5.11 -5.83 -65.35
C ALA A 79 -3.98 -6.73 -64.84
N GLU A 80 -3.25 -6.24 -63.84
CA GLU A 80 -2.04 -6.88 -63.34
C GLU A 80 -2.15 -7.17 -61.84
N TRP A 81 -1.53 -8.27 -61.45
CA TRP A 81 -1.40 -8.66 -60.05
C TRP A 81 -0.38 -7.76 -59.34
N PHE A 82 -0.72 -7.32 -58.12
CA PHE A 82 0.30 -6.81 -57.21
C PHE A 82 1.22 -7.95 -56.75
N LEU A 83 2.40 -7.56 -56.22
CA LEU A 83 3.29 -8.52 -55.56
C LEU A 83 2.53 -9.23 -54.44
N TRP A 84 2.90 -10.49 -54.24
CA TRP A 84 2.39 -11.26 -53.10
C TRP A 84 2.78 -10.58 -51.80
N SER A 85 1.88 -10.60 -50.82
CA SER A 85 2.22 -10.29 -49.44
C SER A 85 3.29 -11.25 -48.91
N GLY A 86 3.90 -10.88 -47.79
CA GLY A 86 4.56 -11.87 -46.93
C GLY A 86 3.59 -13.00 -46.55
N TRP A 87 4.16 -14.14 -46.20
CA TRP A 87 3.40 -15.23 -45.60
C TRP A 87 2.91 -14.81 -44.21
N HIS A 88 1.64 -15.07 -43.91
CA HIS A 88 1.14 -14.95 -42.54
C HIS A 88 1.77 -16.03 -41.65
N GLU A 89 1.69 -15.83 -40.34
CA GLU A 89 2.14 -16.83 -39.36
C GLU A 89 1.43 -18.18 -39.58
N CYS A 90 2.09 -19.27 -39.17
CA CYS A 90 1.53 -20.61 -39.33
C CYS A 90 0.24 -20.76 -38.53
N ASN A 91 -0.86 -21.12 -39.19
CA ASN A 91 -2.05 -21.57 -38.47
C ASN A 91 -1.82 -23.01 -37.99
N CYS A 92 -1.73 -23.18 -36.67
CA CYS A 92 -1.38 -24.44 -36.03
C CYS A 92 -2.48 -25.51 -36.12
N GLU A 93 -3.75 -25.11 -36.26
CA GLU A 93 -4.87 -26.05 -36.40
C GLU A 93 -4.89 -26.70 -37.79
N VAL A 94 -4.70 -25.88 -38.84
CA VAL A 94 -4.76 -26.35 -40.24
C VAL A 94 -3.38 -26.59 -40.86
N ARG A 95 -2.29 -26.34 -40.12
CA ARG A 95 -0.88 -26.47 -40.51
C ARG A 95 -0.54 -25.80 -41.84
N LYS A 96 -1.08 -24.61 -42.08
CA LYS A 96 -0.90 -23.85 -43.32
C LYS A 96 -0.57 -22.39 -43.05
N GLN A 97 0.27 -21.83 -43.90
CA GLN A 97 0.46 -20.39 -44.04
C GLN A 97 -0.31 -19.90 -45.25
N GLU A 98 -0.87 -18.69 -45.15
CA GLU A 98 -1.60 -18.05 -46.23
C GLU A 98 -0.94 -16.72 -46.61
N ARG A 99 -1.00 -16.38 -47.89
CA ARG A 99 -0.63 -15.06 -48.39
C ARG A 99 -1.60 -14.61 -49.47
N PHE A 100 -1.70 -13.30 -49.63
CA PHE A 100 -2.65 -12.69 -50.55
C PHE A 100 -1.94 -11.76 -51.54
N ARG A 101 -2.61 -11.48 -52.65
CA ARG A 101 -2.22 -10.43 -53.60
C ARG A 101 -3.46 -9.67 -54.06
N GLY A 102 -3.33 -8.36 -54.22
CA GLY A 102 -4.39 -7.53 -54.81
C GLY A 102 -4.30 -7.48 -56.34
N CYS A 103 -5.35 -6.98 -56.98
CA CYS A 103 -5.38 -6.69 -58.41
C CYS A 103 -5.50 -5.17 -58.61
N ASN A 104 -4.71 -4.58 -59.51
CA ASN A 104 -4.66 -3.12 -59.69
C ASN A 104 -5.95 -2.50 -60.27
N ARG A 105 -6.82 -3.32 -60.89
CA ARG A 105 -8.02 -2.85 -61.62
C ARG A 105 -9.30 -3.61 -61.28
N GLY A 106 -9.46 -4.11 -60.06
CA GLY A 106 -10.73 -4.67 -59.60
C GLY A 106 -10.59 -5.75 -58.53
N MET A 107 -11.68 -6.49 -58.29
CA MET A 107 -11.68 -7.62 -57.37
C MET A 107 -11.09 -8.88 -58.05
N PRO A 108 -10.25 -9.65 -57.34
CA PRO A 108 -9.83 -10.97 -57.79
C PRO A 108 -10.99 -11.86 -58.21
N GLY A 109 -10.84 -12.60 -59.31
CA GLY A 109 -11.85 -13.56 -59.78
C GLY A 109 -12.99 -12.98 -60.63
N GLN A 110 -13.11 -11.67 -60.77
CA GLN A 110 -14.11 -11.01 -61.64
C GLN A 110 -13.51 -10.51 -62.97
N GLY A 111 -12.95 -11.43 -63.75
CA GLY A 111 -12.71 -11.23 -65.19
C GLY A 111 -11.63 -10.23 -65.62
N ARG A 112 -10.81 -9.69 -64.70
CA ARG A 112 -9.71 -8.78 -65.03
C ARG A 112 -8.34 -9.39 -64.74
N CYS A 113 -8.06 -9.77 -63.49
CA CYS A 113 -6.88 -10.56 -63.14
C CYS A 113 -7.25 -12.06 -63.14
N ILE A 114 -6.69 -12.84 -64.06
CA ILE A 114 -6.95 -14.29 -64.17
C ILE A 114 -6.10 -15.05 -63.13
N GLY A 115 -6.74 -15.91 -62.34
CA GLY A 115 -6.11 -16.76 -61.33
C GLY A 115 -6.51 -16.43 -59.89
N LYS A 116 -5.91 -17.14 -58.93
CA LYS A 116 -6.20 -16.99 -57.49
C LYS A 116 -5.48 -15.77 -56.89
N ASN A 117 -6.13 -15.07 -55.96
CA ASN A 117 -5.53 -14.02 -55.13
C ASN A 117 -4.96 -14.51 -53.80
N TYR A 118 -5.15 -15.78 -53.48
CA TYR A 118 -4.65 -16.40 -52.27
C TYR A 118 -3.76 -17.59 -52.65
N MET A 119 -2.82 -17.89 -51.77
CA MET A 119 -1.96 -19.05 -51.89
C MET A 119 -1.70 -19.61 -50.50
N PHE A 120 -1.69 -20.93 -50.38
CA PHE A 120 -1.33 -21.63 -49.16
C PHE A 120 -0.05 -22.43 -49.37
N LYS A 121 0.77 -22.51 -48.32
CA LYS A 121 1.85 -23.50 -48.22
C LYS A 121 1.75 -24.24 -46.89
N PRO A 122 2.17 -25.52 -46.83
CA PRO A 122 2.35 -26.19 -45.55
C PRO A 122 3.37 -25.40 -44.72
N CYS A 123 3.15 -25.34 -43.41
CA CYS A 123 4.16 -24.80 -42.52
C CYS A 123 5.40 -25.71 -42.50
N GLU A 124 6.58 -25.11 -42.43
CA GLU A 124 7.82 -25.86 -42.28
C GLU A 124 7.96 -26.35 -40.83
N ASP A 125 8.70 -27.44 -40.61
CA ASP A 125 8.88 -28.01 -39.26
C ASP A 125 9.49 -27.01 -38.27
N VAL A 126 10.31 -26.09 -38.76
CA VAL A 126 10.89 -25.00 -37.98
C VAL A 126 9.81 -24.01 -37.54
N ASP A 127 8.88 -23.66 -38.42
CA ASP A 127 7.75 -22.76 -38.12
C ASP A 127 6.76 -23.43 -37.15
N LEU A 128 6.49 -24.73 -37.33
CA LEU A 128 5.65 -25.51 -36.43
C LEU A 128 6.26 -25.59 -35.03
N LYS A 129 7.57 -25.80 -34.90
CA LYS A 129 8.23 -25.82 -33.58
C LYS A 129 8.23 -24.45 -32.91
N ARG A 130 8.40 -23.38 -33.67
CA ARG A 130 8.48 -22.02 -33.13
C ARG A 130 7.12 -21.44 -32.76
N VAL A 131 6.10 -21.66 -33.60
CA VAL A 131 4.78 -21.01 -33.48
C VAL A 131 3.74 -21.96 -32.89
N CYS A 132 3.85 -23.26 -33.15
CA CYS A 132 2.82 -24.24 -32.85
C CYS A 132 3.20 -25.23 -31.74
N SER A 133 4.35 -25.02 -31.08
CA SER A 133 4.65 -25.73 -29.84
C SER A 133 3.93 -25.02 -28.71
N PRO A 134 2.98 -25.67 -28.02
CA PRO A 134 2.35 -25.07 -26.87
C PRO A 134 3.40 -24.87 -25.78
N SER A 135 3.56 -23.63 -25.34
CA SER A 135 4.38 -23.24 -24.20
C SER A 135 3.92 -24.02 -22.97
N LYS A 136 4.84 -24.70 -22.28
CA LYS A 136 4.50 -25.49 -21.10
C LYS A 136 5.03 -24.80 -19.86
N TRP A 137 4.20 -24.79 -18.82
CA TRP A 137 4.66 -24.41 -17.50
C TRP A 137 5.70 -25.42 -17.00
N ALA A 138 6.82 -24.91 -16.48
CA ALA A 138 7.66 -25.70 -15.60
C ALA A 138 6.90 -26.08 -14.32
N ASN A 139 7.46 -27.03 -13.56
CA ASN A 139 6.94 -27.33 -12.24
C ASN A 139 6.98 -26.09 -11.36
N TRP A 140 6.02 -25.99 -10.45
CA TRP A 140 6.08 -25.01 -9.39
C TRP A 140 7.33 -25.20 -8.56
N GLU A 141 7.98 -24.10 -8.24
CA GLU A 141 8.98 -24.04 -7.17
C GLU A 141 8.33 -24.42 -5.83
N GLU A 142 9.19 -24.74 -4.86
CA GLU A 142 8.74 -24.91 -3.49
C GLU A 142 8.10 -23.61 -2.97
N TRP A 143 7.20 -23.76 -2.01
CA TRP A 143 6.65 -22.60 -1.32
C TRP A 143 7.74 -21.85 -0.57
N GLY A 144 7.83 -20.53 -0.77
CA GLY A 144 8.62 -19.67 0.08
C GLY A 144 8.09 -19.64 1.52
N SER A 145 8.89 -19.07 2.42
CA SER A 145 8.53 -18.88 3.82
C SER A 145 7.26 -18.05 3.98
N CYS A 146 6.56 -18.25 5.11
CA CYS A 146 5.41 -17.42 5.47
C CYS A 146 5.86 -15.97 5.69
N SER A 147 5.07 -15.01 5.21
CA SER A 147 5.36 -13.57 5.33
C SER A 147 5.39 -13.08 6.79
N THR A 148 4.81 -13.85 7.71
CA THR A 148 4.79 -13.57 9.15
C THR A 148 5.44 -14.71 9.91
N SER A 149 6.14 -14.38 11.00
CA SER A 149 6.69 -15.37 11.93
C SER A 149 5.64 -15.97 12.86
N CYS A 150 4.49 -15.29 13.01
CA CYS A 150 3.36 -15.70 13.84
C CYS A 150 2.03 -15.31 13.18
N GLY A 151 0.94 -15.95 13.58
CA GLY A 151 -0.41 -15.65 13.13
C GLY A 151 -0.66 -16.01 11.66
N GLU A 152 -1.60 -15.28 11.05
CA GLU A 152 -1.93 -15.43 9.63
C GLU A 152 -0.95 -14.64 8.77
N GLY A 153 -0.42 -15.30 7.74
CA GLY A 153 0.44 -14.70 6.74
C GLY A 153 0.17 -15.27 5.35
N GLN A 154 1.06 -14.95 4.42
CA GLN A 154 1.02 -15.47 3.05
C GLN A 154 2.36 -16.09 2.67
N LYS A 155 2.31 -17.20 1.94
CA LYS A 155 3.46 -17.81 1.29
C LYS A 155 3.28 -17.72 -0.22
N THR A 156 4.38 -17.59 -0.93
CA THR A 156 4.40 -17.40 -2.39
C THR A 156 5.25 -18.49 -3.03
N ARG A 157 4.82 -18.99 -4.20
CA ARG A 157 5.64 -19.82 -5.08
C ARG A 157 5.55 -19.32 -6.51
N TYR A 158 6.55 -19.66 -7.31
CA TYR A 158 6.68 -19.24 -8.70
C TYR A 158 6.85 -20.44 -9.63
N ARG A 159 6.58 -20.24 -10.91
CA ARG A 159 6.90 -21.15 -11.99
C ARG A 159 7.27 -20.35 -13.23
N SER A 160 8.11 -20.93 -14.08
CA SER A 160 8.56 -20.30 -15.32
C SER A 160 7.93 -20.98 -16.52
N CYS A 161 7.68 -20.22 -17.58
CA CYS A 161 7.22 -20.74 -18.86
C CYS A 161 8.42 -21.20 -19.69
N SER A 162 8.35 -22.37 -20.32
CA SER A 162 9.41 -22.83 -21.21
C SER A 162 9.38 -22.09 -22.56
N GLU A 163 10.54 -21.63 -23.02
CA GLU A 163 10.88 -21.22 -24.39
C GLU A 163 10.12 -20.01 -25.00
N THR A 164 8.98 -19.61 -24.46
CA THR A 164 8.17 -18.47 -24.93
C THR A 164 7.49 -17.77 -23.74
N GLU A 165 7.20 -16.48 -23.84
CA GLU A 165 6.57 -15.68 -22.77
C GLU A 165 5.03 -15.83 -22.70
N GLU A 166 4.45 -16.81 -23.40
CA GLU A 166 3.00 -16.93 -23.63
C GLU A 166 2.37 -18.19 -23.02
N CYS A 167 2.72 -18.55 -21.78
CA CYS A 167 1.97 -19.57 -21.06
C CYS A 167 0.66 -19.02 -20.50
N GLU A 168 -0.45 -19.75 -20.70
CA GLU A 168 -1.75 -19.39 -20.14
C GLU A 168 -1.82 -19.63 -18.63
N GLY A 169 -2.22 -18.62 -17.88
CA GLY A 169 -2.40 -18.66 -16.42
C GLY A 169 -1.30 -17.92 -15.64
N PRO A 170 -1.37 -17.93 -14.30
CA PRO A 170 -0.44 -17.13 -13.49
C PRO A 170 0.92 -17.82 -13.32
N ALA A 171 2.00 -17.02 -13.39
CA ALA A 171 3.37 -17.44 -13.05
C ALA A 171 3.65 -17.42 -11.52
N LYS A 172 2.76 -16.79 -10.75
CA LYS A 172 2.87 -16.58 -9.30
C LYS A 172 1.62 -17.09 -8.61
N GLU A 173 1.81 -17.83 -7.53
CA GLU A 173 0.72 -18.27 -6.67
C GLU A 173 0.96 -17.82 -5.23
N ILE A 174 -0.10 -17.37 -4.57
CA ILE A 174 -0.08 -16.92 -3.18
C ILE A 174 -1.10 -17.76 -2.42
N ALA A 175 -0.66 -18.39 -1.32
CA ALA A 175 -1.53 -19.14 -0.42
C ALA A 175 -1.42 -18.60 1.01
N LYS A 176 -2.49 -18.75 1.78
CA LYS A 176 -2.48 -18.46 3.22
C LYS A 176 -1.57 -19.44 3.95
N CYS A 177 -0.87 -18.95 4.96
CA CYS A 177 -0.15 -19.76 5.93
C CYS A 177 -0.54 -19.33 7.35
N PHE A 178 -0.50 -20.29 8.26
CA PHE A 178 -0.79 -20.08 9.67
C PHE A 178 0.41 -20.57 10.47
N SER A 179 0.99 -19.67 11.24
CA SER A 179 2.03 -19.94 12.23
C SER A 179 1.41 -19.94 13.63
N GLU A 180 2.23 -20.15 14.67
CA GLU A 180 1.78 -20.03 16.05
C GLU A 180 1.20 -18.63 16.35
N SER A 181 0.34 -18.54 17.37
CA SER A 181 -0.30 -17.27 17.74
C SER A 181 0.73 -16.19 18.07
N CYS A 182 0.48 -14.95 17.64
CA CYS A 182 1.42 -13.85 17.88
C CYS A 182 1.52 -13.43 19.36
N PRO A 183 2.66 -12.83 19.77
CA PRO A 183 2.82 -12.24 21.08
C PRO A 183 1.73 -11.18 21.35
N ALA A 184 0.99 -11.34 22.44
CA ALA A 184 -0.08 -10.42 22.82
C ALA A 184 -0.20 -10.27 24.33
N TRP A 185 -0.48 -9.04 24.77
CA TRP A 185 -0.78 -8.76 26.18
C TRP A 185 -2.15 -9.35 26.57
N SER A 186 -2.22 -9.97 27.74
CA SER A 186 -3.50 -10.22 28.40
C SER A 186 -4.18 -8.90 28.78
N ALA A 187 -5.47 -8.98 29.09
CA ALA A 187 -6.14 -7.91 29.83
C ALA A 187 -5.37 -7.64 31.14
N TRP A 188 -5.37 -6.38 31.57
CA TRP A 188 -4.91 -6.01 32.90
C TRP A 188 -5.80 -6.67 33.97
N SER A 189 -5.20 -7.10 35.06
CA SER A 189 -5.92 -7.44 36.27
C SER A 189 -6.67 -6.21 36.81
N LYS A 190 -7.63 -6.43 37.70
CA LYS A 190 -8.11 -5.36 38.57
C LYS A 190 -6.93 -4.85 39.41
N TYR A 191 -6.97 -3.58 39.81
CA TYR A 191 -6.03 -3.08 40.81
C TYR A 191 -6.22 -3.85 42.11
N GLY A 192 -5.10 -4.21 42.75
CA GLY A 192 -5.09 -4.72 44.12
C GLY A 192 -5.51 -3.63 45.13
N PRO A 193 -5.53 -3.99 46.43
CA PRO A 193 -5.82 -3.03 47.48
C PRO A 193 -4.78 -1.91 47.53
N CYS A 194 -5.15 -0.79 48.17
CA CYS A 194 -4.20 0.28 48.44
C CYS A 194 -3.13 -0.21 49.43
N SER A 195 -1.86 0.08 49.17
CA SER A 195 -0.74 -0.34 50.00
C SER A 195 -0.77 0.30 51.40
N ALA A 196 -1.43 1.46 51.52
CA ALA A 196 -1.64 2.15 52.78
C ALA A 196 -3.09 1.99 53.21
N THR A 197 -3.30 1.72 54.50
CA THR A 197 -4.63 1.69 55.13
C THR A 197 -5.10 3.07 55.56
N CYS A 198 -4.20 4.06 55.57
CA CYS A 198 -4.48 5.46 55.87
C CYS A 198 -3.69 6.37 54.91
N SER A 199 -4.20 7.59 54.71
CA SER A 199 -3.76 8.62 53.80
C SER A 199 -3.58 8.09 52.38
N VAL A 200 -2.54 8.55 51.68
CA VAL A 200 -2.22 8.16 50.32
C VAL A 200 -1.32 6.92 50.32
N GLY A 201 -1.69 5.93 49.53
CA GLY A 201 -0.87 4.76 49.22
C GLY A 201 -0.74 4.54 47.73
N MET A 202 -0.32 3.34 47.35
CA MET A 202 -0.21 2.90 45.98
C MET A 202 -1.03 1.62 45.74
N LYS A 203 -1.69 1.52 44.60
CA LYS A 203 -2.35 0.29 44.17
C LYS A 203 -1.75 -0.19 42.85
N THR A 204 -1.69 -1.50 42.70
CA THR A 204 -0.93 -2.14 41.63
C THR A 204 -1.82 -3.10 40.85
N ARG A 205 -1.67 -3.14 39.53
CA ARG A 205 -2.26 -4.15 38.65
C ARG A 205 -1.20 -4.79 37.76
N THR A 206 -1.48 -5.98 37.25
CA THR A 206 -0.54 -6.77 36.44
C THR A 206 -1.19 -7.30 35.17
N ARG A 207 -0.38 -7.62 34.18
CA ARG A 207 -0.76 -8.31 32.95
C ARG A 207 0.36 -9.25 32.53
N ILE A 208 0.04 -10.26 31.74
CA ILE A 208 0.99 -11.24 31.22
C ILE A 208 1.11 -11.15 29.70
N CYS A 209 2.31 -11.35 29.16
CA CYS A 209 2.49 -11.55 27.72
C CYS A 209 2.25 -13.02 27.40
N LYS A 210 1.42 -13.28 26.38
CA LYS A 210 1.17 -14.63 25.86
C LYS A 210 1.91 -14.79 24.53
N ASN A 211 2.43 -15.99 24.27
CA ASN A 211 3.02 -16.40 22.99
C ASN A 211 4.28 -15.60 22.56
N GLY A 212 5.19 -15.31 23.50
CA GLY A 212 6.50 -14.73 23.21
C GLY A 212 6.83 -13.52 24.07
N GLU A 213 7.46 -12.52 23.45
CA GLU A 213 7.88 -11.28 24.11
C GLU A 213 7.01 -10.11 23.66
N CYS A 214 6.55 -9.31 24.63
CA CYS A 214 5.73 -8.13 24.38
C CYS A 214 6.46 -6.88 24.83
N ALA A 215 6.44 -5.83 24.00
CA ALA A 215 6.96 -4.53 24.40
C ALA A 215 6.06 -3.87 25.47
N GLY A 216 6.69 -3.39 26.55
CA GLY A 216 6.03 -2.65 27.62
C GLY A 216 6.12 -3.31 28.99
N LYS A 217 5.51 -2.68 30.00
CA LYS A 217 5.56 -3.14 31.39
C LYS A 217 4.52 -4.23 31.67
N THR A 218 4.88 -5.19 32.54
CA THR A 218 4.00 -6.25 33.08
C THR A 218 3.19 -5.78 34.29
N GLN A 219 3.60 -4.67 34.91
CA GLN A 219 3.01 -4.12 36.12
C GLN A 219 2.80 -2.61 35.97
N GLU A 220 1.71 -2.12 36.56
CA GLU A 220 1.42 -0.69 36.68
C GLU A 220 0.98 -0.37 38.11
N THR A 221 1.54 0.70 38.64
CA THR A 221 1.28 1.19 40.00
C THR A 221 0.82 2.63 39.93
N ILE A 222 -0.29 2.94 40.60
CA ILE A 222 -0.86 4.30 40.66
C ILE A 222 -1.19 4.70 42.11
N PRO A 223 -1.24 6.01 42.41
CA PRO A 223 -1.69 6.50 43.70
C PRO A 223 -3.13 6.08 44.03
N CYS A 224 -3.40 5.88 45.31
CA CYS A 224 -4.73 5.67 45.86
C CYS A 224 -4.88 6.45 47.17
N ASP A 225 -6.09 6.91 47.43
CA ASP A 225 -6.48 7.50 48.70
C ASP A 225 -7.33 6.48 49.47
N SER A 226 -6.94 6.21 50.71
CA SER A 226 -7.68 5.33 51.62
C SER A 226 -8.91 6.01 52.23
N GLY A 227 -8.98 7.35 52.18
CA GLY A 227 -10.04 8.14 52.79
C GLY A 227 -9.94 8.25 54.33
N ILE A 228 -8.89 7.70 54.94
CA ILE A 228 -8.66 7.72 56.40
C ILE A 228 -7.39 8.52 56.65
N ILE A 229 -7.39 9.59 57.44
CA ILE A 229 -6.14 10.32 57.72
C ILE A 229 -5.29 9.53 58.72
N CYS A 230 -4.02 9.25 58.38
CA CYS A 230 -3.11 8.53 59.29
C CYS A 230 -2.95 9.26 60.64
N ALA A 231 -2.85 8.46 61.71
CA ALA A 231 -2.60 8.95 63.04
C ALA A 231 -1.19 9.55 63.11
N THR A 232 -1.08 10.84 63.41
CA THR A 232 0.19 11.56 63.53
C THR A 232 0.26 12.34 64.83
N TRP A 233 1.45 12.36 65.43
CA TRP A 233 1.70 13.18 66.61
C TRP A 233 1.78 14.65 66.22
N SER A 234 1.11 15.51 66.98
CA SER A 234 1.45 16.94 67.00
C SER A 234 2.88 17.14 67.46
N ASP A 235 3.40 18.35 67.22
CA ASP A 235 4.62 18.79 67.90
C ASP A 235 4.44 18.74 69.43
N TRP A 236 5.56 18.54 70.12
CA TRP A 236 5.59 18.63 71.57
C TRP A 236 5.28 20.05 72.02
N ALA A 237 4.39 20.19 73.01
CA ALA A 237 4.24 21.42 73.74
C ALA A 237 5.56 21.83 74.43
N SER A 238 5.65 23.11 74.77
CA SER A 238 6.76 23.61 75.57
C SER A 238 6.80 22.92 76.94
N TRP A 239 7.99 22.81 77.52
CA TRP A 239 8.15 22.28 78.88
C TRP A 239 7.40 23.16 79.88
N GLU A 240 6.61 22.54 80.74
CA GLU A 240 5.98 23.20 81.87
C GLU A 240 7.03 23.71 82.87
N GLN A 241 6.64 24.61 83.76
CA GLN A 241 7.54 25.06 84.82
C GLN A 241 7.92 23.90 85.75
N CYS A 242 9.11 23.98 86.34
CA CYS A 242 9.55 23.00 87.32
C CYS A 242 8.56 22.93 88.49
N SER A 243 8.22 21.73 88.94
CA SER A 243 7.24 21.49 90.01
C SER A 243 7.61 22.11 91.36
N VAL A 244 8.88 22.47 91.53
CA VAL A 244 9.40 23.15 92.72
C VAL A 244 9.94 24.52 92.34
N SER A 245 9.92 25.45 93.29
CA SER A 245 10.59 26.75 93.18
C SER A 245 12.07 26.68 93.53
N CYS A 246 12.51 25.65 94.26
CA CYS A 246 13.89 25.41 94.66
C CYS A 246 14.23 23.91 94.77
N GLY A 247 15.48 23.55 94.50
CA GLY A 247 15.93 22.16 94.58
C GLY A 247 15.55 21.29 93.37
N PRO A 248 15.65 19.96 93.50
CA PRO A 248 15.26 19.03 92.45
C PRO A 248 13.74 18.90 92.36
N GLY A 249 13.22 19.01 91.15
CA GLY A 249 11.82 18.76 90.83
C GLY A 249 11.68 18.08 89.47
N THR A 250 10.45 18.07 88.96
CA THR A 250 10.10 17.46 87.68
C THR A 250 9.41 18.49 86.79
N THR A 251 9.61 18.36 85.49
CA THR A 251 8.89 19.11 84.47
C THR A 251 8.37 18.11 83.44
N MET A 252 7.21 18.40 82.87
CA MET A 252 6.58 17.60 81.84
C MET A 252 6.24 18.43 80.62
N ARG A 253 6.07 17.73 79.50
CA ARG A 253 5.46 18.26 78.28
C ARG A 253 4.57 17.19 77.67
N SER A 254 3.60 17.64 76.89
CA SER A 254 2.61 16.78 76.25
C SER A 254 2.55 17.01 74.74
N ARG A 255 1.98 16.03 74.03
CA ARG A 255 1.64 16.11 72.60
C ARG A 255 0.31 15.38 72.37
N ILE A 256 -0.38 15.73 71.29
CA ILE A 256 -1.72 15.21 70.96
C ILE A 256 -1.59 14.30 69.73
N CYS A 257 -2.28 13.16 69.75
CA CYS A 257 -2.41 12.31 68.57
C CYS A 257 -3.62 12.81 67.75
N GLY A 258 -3.40 13.16 66.49
CA GLY A 258 -4.45 13.56 65.55
C GLY A 258 -4.57 12.60 64.36
N GLY A 259 -5.64 12.71 63.59
CA GLY A 259 -5.98 11.82 62.47
C GLY A 259 -7.17 10.90 62.79
N ASP A 260 -7.66 10.19 61.77
CA ASP A 260 -8.82 9.29 61.88
C ASP A 260 -8.42 7.83 62.15
N ALA A 261 -7.14 7.50 62.00
CA ALA A 261 -6.62 6.17 62.30
C ALA A 261 -6.47 5.94 63.81
N GLU A 262 -6.52 4.66 64.23
CA GLU A 262 -6.85 4.29 65.62
C GLU A 262 -5.83 4.71 66.70
N LYS A 263 -4.53 4.81 66.40
CA LYS A 263 -3.53 5.10 67.44
C LYS A 263 -2.19 5.60 66.91
N CYS A 264 -1.62 6.60 67.59
CA CYS A 264 -0.21 6.96 67.44
C CYS A 264 0.69 6.09 68.33
N GLU A 265 1.78 5.57 67.77
CA GLU A 265 2.76 4.78 68.53
C GLU A 265 3.63 5.67 69.45
N GLY A 266 3.81 5.26 70.71
CA GLY A 266 4.59 5.97 71.73
C GLY A 266 3.77 6.75 72.77
N ASN A 267 4.45 7.44 73.68
CA ASN A 267 3.81 8.15 74.80
C ASN A 267 3.38 9.57 74.40
N SER A 268 2.23 10.01 74.93
CA SER A 268 1.72 11.39 74.79
C SER A 268 2.34 12.36 75.80
N ILE A 269 2.99 11.85 76.84
CA ILE A 269 3.60 12.64 77.92
C ILE A 269 5.07 12.27 78.04
N GLN A 270 5.92 13.28 78.21
CA GLN A 270 7.33 13.11 78.54
C GLN A 270 7.67 13.92 79.80
N GLN A 271 8.39 13.29 80.73
CA GLN A 271 8.82 13.90 81.99
C GLN A 271 10.34 13.84 82.11
N LYS A 272 10.94 14.87 82.72
CA LYS A 272 12.35 14.88 83.11
C LYS A 272 12.57 15.64 84.41
N ILE A 273 13.75 15.44 85.02
CA ILE A 273 14.17 16.16 86.21
C ILE A 273 14.57 17.60 85.83
N CYS A 274 14.20 18.56 86.67
CA CYS A 274 14.62 19.95 86.60
C CYS A 274 15.28 20.36 87.92
N LEU A 275 16.27 21.26 87.85
CA LEU A 275 16.98 21.77 89.01
C LEU A 275 16.74 23.27 89.13
N ARG A 276 16.12 23.70 90.23
CA ARG A 276 15.98 25.11 90.60
C ARG A 276 17.01 25.47 91.67
N LYS A 277 17.52 26.70 91.62
CA LYS A 277 18.48 27.18 92.63
C LYS A 277 17.84 27.17 94.02
N TRP A 278 18.59 26.73 95.01
CA TRP A 278 18.17 26.76 96.41
C TRP A 278 18.11 28.21 96.90
N PRO A 279 17.10 28.58 97.72
CA PRO A 279 17.09 29.89 98.35
C PRO A 279 18.32 30.05 99.26
N PRO A 280 18.86 31.27 99.40
CA PRO A 280 19.94 31.52 100.33
C PRO A 280 19.49 31.17 101.76
N ILE A 281 20.33 30.44 102.49
CA ILE A 281 20.08 30.10 103.90
C ILE A 281 20.26 31.37 104.72
N ILE A 282 19.16 31.98 105.17
CA ILE A 282 19.20 33.08 106.14
C ILE A 282 19.27 32.44 107.53
N LEU A 283 20.48 32.36 108.09
CA LEU A 283 20.66 32.03 109.51
C LEU A 283 20.11 33.20 110.34
N LYS A 284 19.00 32.97 111.05
CA LYS A 284 18.54 33.91 112.08
C LYS A 284 19.43 33.71 113.30
N ASN A 285 20.25 34.72 113.59
CA ASN A 285 21.02 34.84 114.83
C ASN A 285 20.11 34.97 116.04
#